data_AF-A0A1W2H7P9-F1
#
_entry.id   AF-A0A1W2H7P9-F1
#
_cell.length_a   1.000
_cell.length_b   1.000
_cell.length_c   1.000
_cell.angle_alpha   90.00
_cell.angle_beta   90.00
_cell.angle_gamma   90.00
#
_symmetry.space_group_name_H-M   'P 1'
#
loop_
_entity.id
_entity.type
_entity.pdbx_description
1 polymer ?
#
loop_
_entity_poly.entity_id
_entity_poly.type
_entity_poly.pdbx_seq_one_letter_code
_entity_poly.pdbx_strand_id
1 'polypeptide(L)'
;MEINLNFPPKEIGDELKELKKFLDDLLPAKKLDRNVLICTWNIRVFGGLTMEWEASENKSPKRDAHSLLCIVEIIKRFDIIAVQEVRGNIKALRETMKLLGPDWSFLITDVTAGSKGNNERLAFIFDNRKVKLSGLACEIVIPDDVLEKNRAIDPNALQRQFARTPYGVSFQVAGKTFVLLTLHVLFGTKSPDRVAEIQAIADWIADWAKDLNSWSHSLITLGDFNIVKTGDPTFDAFISSGLYVPDDMQQFDRTIFKKTYSFYDQIAWFEDNICLKYTRGGIVDFRNNVLKNRNYTLSQLSYRISDHFPLWAEFLTH
;
A
#
# COMPACT_ATOMS: atom_id res chain seq x y z
N MET A 1 14.20 -26.97 16.51
CA MET A 1 15.24 -25.93 16.37
C MET A 1 14.51 -24.68 15.89
N GLU A 2 14.59 -23.58 16.64
CA GLU A 2 13.89 -22.34 16.27
C GLU A 2 14.60 -21.71 15.06
N ILE A 3 13.87 -21.38 14.00
CA ILE A 3 14.46 -20.76 12.80
C ILE A 3 14.99 -19.37 13.15
N ASN A 4 16.24 -19.10 12.77
CA ASN A 4 16.83 -17.77 12.85
C ASN A 4 16.80 -17.09 11.48
N LEU A 5 15.94 -16.09 11.34
CA LEU A 5 15.73 -15.37 10.08
C LEU A 5 16.96 -14.58 9.60
N ASN A 6 17.92 -14.29 10.49
CA ASN A 6 19.15 -13.58 10.14
C ASN A 6 20.20 -14.47 9.46
N PHE A 7 20.05 -15.80 9.56
CA PHE A 7 20.99 -16.77 9.00
C PHE A 7 20.25 -17.78 8.12
N PRO A 8 19.76 -17.35 6.93
CA PRO A 8 19.12 -18.26 6.00
C PRO A 8 20.10 -19.29 5.43
N PRO A 9 19.61 -20.48 5.04
CA PRO A 9 20.35 -21.44 4.23
C PRO A 9 20.98 -20.77 3.00
N LYS A 10 22.12 -21.29 2.55
CA LYS A 10 22.91 -20.73 1.44
C LYS A 10 22.06 -20.44 0.20
N GLU A 11 21.20 -21.37 -0.20
CA GLU A 11 20.33 -21.23 -1.38
C GLU A 11 19.39 -20.03 -1.28
N ILE A 12 18.77 -19.83 -0.11
CA ILE A 12 17.92 -18.65 0.16
C ILE A 12 18.77 -17.38 0.19
N GLY A 13 19.94 -17.43 0.84
CA GLY A 13 20.86 -16.30 0.88
C GLY A 13 21.34 -15.87 -0.52
N ASP A 14 21.57 -16.81 -1.42
CA ASP A 14 21.98 -16.53 -2.80
C ASP A 14 20.83 -15.96 -3.63
N GLU A 15 19.60 -16.48 -3.50
CA GLU A 15 18.41 -15.88 -4.14
C GLU A 15 18.14 -14.45 -3.66
N LEU A 16 18.28 -14.17 -2.36
CA LEU A 16 18.10 -12.82 -1.82
C LEU A 16 19.14 -11.84 -2.34
N LYS A 17 20.37 -12.27 -2.68
CA LYS A 17 21.36 -11.41 -3.34
C LYS A 17 20.92 -11.06 -4.77
N GLU A 18 20.36 -12.02 -5.49
CA GLU A 18 19.83 -11.81 -6.83
C GLU A 18 18.60 -10.88 -6.81
N LEU A 19 17.69 -11.08 -5.85
CA LEU A 19 16.56 -10.16 -5.61
C LEU A 19 17.06 -8.75 -5.29
N LYS A 20 18.07 -8.61 -4.43
CA LYS A 20 18.68 -7.31 -4.14
C LYS A 20 19.18 -6.63 -5.39
N LYS A 21 19.97 -7.33 -6.21
CA LYS A 21 20.49 -6.80 -7.47
C LYS A 21 19.36 -6.35 -8.40
N PHE A 22 18.34 -7.19 -8.59
CA PHE A 22 17.15 -6.83 -9.37
C PHE A 22 16.49 -5.53 -8.87
N LEU A 23 16.32 -5.40 -7.55
CA LEU A 23 15.73 -4.20 -6.95
C LEU A 23 16.64 -2.97 -7.09
N ASP A 24 17.96 -3.13 -7.02
CA ASP A 24 18.93 -2.04 -7.22
C ASP A 24 18.92 -1.54 -8.68
N ASP A 25 18.74 -2.44 -9.65
CA ASP A 25 18.64 -2.09 -11.07
C ASP A 25 17.29 -1.43 -11.40
N LEU A 26 16.21 -1.87 -10.72
CA LEU A 26 14.85 -1.39 -10.97
C LEU A 26 14.56 -0.03 -10.31
N LEU A 27 15.00 0.18 -9.07
CA LEU A 27 14.53 1.27 -8.21
C LEU A 27 15.60 2.37 -8.03
N PRO A 28 15.19 3.65 -7.92
CA PRO A 28 16.07 4.71 -7.45
C PRO A 28 16.76 4.36 -6.13
N ALA A 29 18.01 4.83 -5.98
CA ALA A 29 18.65 4.84 -4.67
C ALA A 29 17.98 5.87 -3.75
N LYS A 30 17.82 5.52 -2.47
CA LYS A 30 17.43 6.45 -1.39
C LYS A 30 18.56 7.45 -1.16
N LYS A 31 18.28 8.74 -1.34
CA LYS A 31 19.22 9.85 -1.15
C LYS A 31 18.72 10.75 -0.03
N LEU A 32 19.47 10.81 1.08
CA LEU A 32 19.11 11.64 2.23
C LEU A 32 18.85 13.09 1.78
N ASP A 33 17.75 13.67 2.26
CA ASP A 33 17.29 15.04 1.98
C ASP A 33 17.15 15.43 0.51
N ARG A 34 17.20 14.48 -0.43
CA ARG A 34 17.13 14.72 -1.89
C ARG A 34 15.90 14.09 -2.54
N ASN A 35 15.53 12.90 -2.11
CA ASN A 35 14.32 12.22 -2.57
C ASN A 35 13.58 11.54 -1.42
N VAL A 36 12.34 11.16 -1.67
CA VAL A 36 11.55 10.26 -0.85
C VAL A 36 10.91 9.22 -1.75
N LEU A 37 11.03 7.95 -1.39
CA LEU A 37 10.42 6.82 -2.09
C LEU A 37 9.19 6.35 -1.33
N ILE A 38 8.01 6.58 -1.91
CA ILE A 38 6.72 6.24 -1.30
C ILE A 38 6.16 5.04 -2.05
N CYS A 39 5.69 4.05 -1.30
CA CYS A 39 5.11 2.83 -1.84
C CYS A 39 3.75 2.53 -1.20
N THR A 40 2.88 1.90 -1.97
CA THR A 40 1.68 1.24 -1.46
C THR A 40 1.69 -0.22 -1.89
N TRP A 41 1.31 -1.10 -0.97
CA TRP A 41 1.29 -2.53 -1.25
C TRP A 41 0.23 -3.25 -0.42
N ASN A 42 -0.81 -3.74 -1.10
CA ASN A 42 -1.68 -4.75 -0.52
C ASN A 42 -0.87 -6.04 -0.39
N ILE A 43 -0.53 -6.43 0.85
CA ILE A 43 0.15 -7.70 1.12
C ILE A 43 -0.91 -8.70 1.55
N ARG A 44 -1.34 -9.55 0.61
CA ARG A 44 -2.43 -10.51 0.81
C ARG A 44 -2.36 -11.22 2.17
N VAL A 45 -3.38 -11.04 3.01
CA VAL A 45 -3.49 -11.69 4.33
C VAL A 45 -2.18 -11.56 5.13
N PHE A 46 -1.65 -10.35 5.29
CA PHE A 46 -0.40 -10.09 6.03
C PHE A 46 -0.60 -10.27 7.53
N GLY A 47 -0.55 -11.53 7.96
CA GLY A 47 -0.92 -11.91 9.31
C GLY A 47 -0.06 -13.00 9.92
N GLY A 48 -0.59 -14.22 9.96
CA GLY A 48 0.16 -15.37 10.41
C GLY A 48 1.40 -15.65 9.55
N LEU A 49 2.36 -16.36 10.14
CA LEU A 49 3.61 -16.77 9.49
C LEU A 49 4.00 -18.18 9.96
N THR A 50 4.32 -19.05 9.01
CA THR A 50 4.90 -20.37 9.28
C THR A 50 6.41 -20.22 9.43
N MET A 51 6.94 -20.56 10.61
CA MET A 51 8.39 -20.48 10.89
C MET A 51 9.11 -21.74 10.40
N GLU A 52 9.01 -21.96 9.09
CA GLU A 52 9.71 -22.99 8.32
C GLU A 52 10.38 -22.27 7.12
N TRP A 53 11.53 -22.74 6.63
CA TRP A 53 12.17 -22.12 5.45
C TRP A 53 11.36 -22.32 4.17
N GLU A 54 10.57 -23.39 4.15
CA GLU A 54 9.64 -23.72 3.09
C GLU A 54 8.44 -24.39 3.74
N ALA A 55 7.26 -23.78 3.61
CA ALA A 55 6.04 -24.39 4.13
C ALA A 55 5.53 -25.48 3.19
N SER A 56 5.29 -26.68 3.73
CA SER A 56 4.66 -27.78 3.00
C SER A 56 3.22 -27.46 2.56
N GLU A 57 2.69 -28.20 1.60
CA GLU A 57 1.36 -27.93 1.04
C GLU A 57 0.18 -28.12 2.03
N ASN A 58 0.38 -28.82 3.15
CA ASN A 58 -0.67 -28.97 4.16
C ASN A 58 -0.59 -27.91 5.27
N LYS A 59 0.38 -26.99 5.23
CA LYS A 59 0.56 -25.95 6.24
C LYS A 59 -0.29 -24.72 5.92
N SER A 60 -0.82 -24.12 6.99
CA SER A 60 -1.49 -22.82 6.98
C SER A 60 -1.00 -22.01 8.19
N PRO A 61 -0.58 -20.74 8.02
CA PRO A 61 -0.57 -19.96 6.78
C PRO A 61 0.53 -20.42 5.80
N LYS A 62 0.33 -20.13 4.51
CA LYS A 62 1.27 -20.52 3.43
C LYS A 62 2.55 -19.70 3.40
N ARG A 63 2.50 -18.45 3.87
CA ARG A 63 3.68 -17.58 3.99
C ARG A 63 4.67 -18.20 4.98
N ASP A 64 5.87 -18.45 4.47
CA ASP A 64 6.99 -19.05 5.18
C ASP A 64 8.13 -18.03 5.43
N ALA A 65 9.20 -18.47 6.10
CA ALA A 65 10.32 -17.62 6.44
C ALA A 65 11.02 -17.05 5.20
N HIS A 66 11.16 -17.84 4.13
CA HIS A 66 11.77 -17.36 2.88
C HIS A 66 10.89 -16.26 2.23
N SER A 67 9.58 -16.50 2.16
CA SER A 67 8.62 -15.52 1.65
C SER A 67 8.69 -14.19 2.40
N LEU A 68 8.81 -14.25 3.74
CA LEU A 68 8.99 -13.06 4.57
C LEU A 68 10.29 -12.31 4.24
N LEU A 69 11.40 -13.01 4.04
CA LEU A 69 12.67 -12.38 3.67
C LEU A 69 12.55 -11.64 2.32
N CYS A 70 11.87 -12.22 1.33
CA CYS A 70 11.61 -11.52 0.06
C CYS A 70 10.77 -10.24 0.26
N ILE A 71 9.68 -10.31 1.04
CA ILE A 71 8.84 -9.16 1.39
C ILE A 71 9.67 -8.06 2.06
N VAL A 72 10.54 -8.42 3.01
CA VAL A 72 11.40 -7.47 3.73
C VAL A 72 12.39 -6.81 2.78
N GLU A 73 13.01 -7.55 1.86
CA GLU A 73 13.94 -6.95 0.89
C GLU A 73 13.26 -5.97 -0.06
N ILE A 74 11.99 -6.19 -0.41
CA ILE A 74 11.18 -5.21 -1.17
C ILE A 74 10.88 -3.98 -0.31
N ILE A 75 10.41 -4.16 0.94
CA ILE A 75 10.08 -3.05 1.85
C ILE A 75 11.29 -2.13 2.09
N LYS A 76 12.49 -2.69 2.26
CA LYS A 76 13.73 -1.92 2.50
C LYS A 76 14.05 -0.90 1.40
N ARG A 77 13.47 -1.03 0.21
CA ARG A 77 13.73 -0.14 -0.93
C ARG A 77 13.02 1.21 -0.82
N PHE A 78 12.00 1.31 0.02
CA PHE A 78 11.19 2.51 0.15
C PHE A 78 11.49 3.24 1.46
N ASP A 79 11.07 4.51 1.53
CA ASP A 79 11.16 5.32 2.75
C ASP A 79 9.90 5.23 3.59
N ILE A 80 8.74 5.16 2.91
CA ILE A 80 7.42 4.94 3.52
C ILE A 80 6.66 3.93 2.67
N ILE A 81 6.01 2.97 3.32
CA ILE A 81 5.14 1.97 2.69
C ILE A 81 3.79 1.99 3.39
N ALA A 82 2.71 2.23 2.66
CA ALA A 82 1.38 1.87 3.12
C ALA A 82 1.11 0.41 2.83
N VAL A 83 0.76 -0.35 3.86
CA VAL A 83 0.47 -1.77 3.79
C VAL A 83 -1.00 -1.98 4.09
N GLN A 84 -1.71 -2.60 3.16
CA GLN A 84 -3.09 -3.05 3.34
C GLN A 84 -3.12 -4.54 3.73
N GLU A 85 -4.28 -5.01 4.22
CA GLU A 85 -4.52 -6.38 4.66
C GLU A 85 -3.66 -6.88 5.84
N VAL A 86 -3.19 -5.98 6.72
CA VAL A 86 -2.54 -6.41 7.96
C VAL A 86 -3.57 -7.06 8.88
N ARG A 87 -3.37 -8.33 9.24
CA ARG A 87 -4.41 -9.11 9.95
C ARG A 87 -4.38 -8.91 11.47
N GLY A 88 -5.45 -9.36 12.12
CA GLY A 88 -5.56 -9.52 13.58
C GLY A 88 -4.30 -10.13 14.22
N ASN A 89 -3.84 -11.26 13.68
CA ASN A 89 -2.57 -11.87 14.04
C ASN A 89 -1.41 -11.13 13.35
N ILE A 90 -0.68 -10.30 14.08
CA ILE A 90 0.40 -9.45 13.55
C ILE A 90 1.77 -10.15 13.45
N LYS A 91 1.84 -11.49 13.50
CA LYS A 91 3.13 -12.22 13.56
C LYS A 91 4.06 -11.85 12.39
N ALA A 92 3.57 -11.82 11.16
CA ALA A 92 4.36 -11.45 9.99
C ALA A 92 4.88 -10.01 10.08
N LEU A 93 4.03 -9.04 10.45
CA LEU A 93 4.45 -7.66 10.67
C LEU A 93 5.54 -7.56 11.75
N ARG A 94 5.37 -8.25 12.88
CA ARG A 94 6.33 -8.25 13.98
C ARG A 94 7.70 -8.78 13.55
N GLU A 95 7.74 -9.90 12.82
CA GLU A 95 9.01 -10.45 12.33
C GLU A 95 9.61 -9.56 11.23
N THR A 96 8.80 -8.94 10.36
CA THR A 96 9.26 -7.89 9.43
C THR A 96 9.94 -6.75 10.16
N MET A 97 9.33 -6.17 11.19
CA MET A 97 9.93 -5.05 11.94
C MET A 97 11.24 -5.43 12.62
N LYS A 98 11.36 -6.66 13.16
CA LYS A 98 12.63 -7.16 13.71
C LYS A 98 13.73 -7.25 12.64
N LEU A 99 13.38 -7.69 11.43
CA LEU A 99 14.31 -7.83 10.30
C LEU A 99 14.68 -6.48 9.66
N LEU A 100 13.80 -5.49 9.73
CA LEU A 100 14.07 -4.12 9.31
C LEU A 100 15.01 -3.41 10.30
N GLY A 101 14.88 -3.70 11.59
CA GLY A 101 15.75 -3.19 12.65
C GLY A 101 15.23 -1.92 13.33
N PRO A 102 16.01 -1.36 14.27
CA PRO A 102 15.54 -0.33 15.21
C PRO A 102 15.28 1.04 14.55
N ASP A 103 15.85 1.29 13.37
CA ASP A 103 15.65 2.52 12.64
C ASP A 103 14.28 2.61 11.96
N TRP A 104 13.52 1.51 11.91
CA TRP A 104 12.21 1.47 11.30
C TRP A 104 11.10 1.56 12.34
N SER A 105 10.02 2.22 11.98
CA SER A 105 8.82 2.29 12.80
C SER A 105 7.59 2.00 11.96
N PHE A 106 6.49 1.71 12.64
CA PHE A 106 5.20 1.53 11.99
C PHE A 106 4.09 2.19 12.78
N LEU A 107 3.05 2.59 12.07
CA LEU A 107 1.77 3.01 12.61
C LEU A 107 0.70 2.09 12.02
N ILE A 108 -0.32 1.76 12.79
CA ILE A 108 -1.36 0.83 12.38
C ILE A 108 -2.70 1.26 12.96
N THR A 109 -3.78 1.12 12.18
CA THR A 109 -5.14 1.27 12.69
C THR A 109 -5.49 0.12 13.64
N ASP A 110 -6.54 0.28 14.45
CA ASP A 110 -7.10 -0.90 15.11
C ASP A 110 -7.94 -1.72 14.12
N VAL A 111 -8.35 -2.93 14.53
CA VAL A 111 -9.30 -3.73 13.77
C VAL A 111 -10.67 -3.10 13.89
N THR A 112 -11.34 -2.84 12.77
CA THR A 112 -12.76 -2.53 12.86
C THR A 112 -13.52 -3.73 13.43
N ALA A 113 -14.20 -3.52 14.55
CA ALA A 113 -15.05 -4.53 15.17
C ALA A 113 -16.16 -5.01 14.21
N GLY A 114 -16.39 -6.33 14.17
CA GLY A 114 -17.42 -6.95 13.33
C GLY A 114 -16.88 -7.70 12.11
N SER A 115 -17.72 -8.57 11.52
CA SER A 115 -17.32 -9.45 10.41
C SER A 115 -16.96 -8.70 9.12
N LYS A 116 -17.50 -7.50 8.93
CA LYS A 116 -17.29 -6.67 7.72
C LYS A 116 -15.88 -6.10 7.60
N GLY A 117 -15.18 -5.84 8.71
CA GLY A 117 -13.79 -5.35 8.71
C GLY A 117 -12.76 -6.44 8.38
N ASN A 118 -13.20 -7.69 8.21
CA ASN A 118 -12.37 -8.87 7.94
C ASN A 118 -11.15 -9.04 8.86
N ASN A 119 -11.15 -8.46 10.06
CA ASN A 119 -9.97 -8.47 10.94
C ASN A 119 -8.69 -7.92 10.26
N GLU A 120 -8.85 -6.91 9.41
CA GLU A 120 -7.78 -6.22 8.69
C GLU A 120 -7.51 -4.84 9.31
N ARG A 121 -6.30 -4.35 9.07
CA ARG A 121 -5.79 -3.06 9.50
C ARG A 121 -5.02 -2.43 8.35
N LEU A 122 -4.94 -1.11 8.38
CA LEU A 122 -4.07 -0.32 7.51
C LEU A 122 -2.83 0.04 8.31
N ALA A 123 -1.66 -0.05 7.68
CA ALA A 123 -0.41 0.30 8.33
C ALA A 123 0.45 1.21 7.45
N PHE A 124 1.26 2.04 8.09
CA PHE A 124 2.42 2.66 7.49
C PHE A 124 3.68 2.09 8.12
N ILE A 125 4.63 1.66 7.31
CA ILE A 125 5.99 1.26 7.73
C ILE A 125 6.97 2.28 7.15
N PHE A 126 7.88 2.80 7.96
CA PHE A 126 8.75 3.89 7.52
C PHE A 126 10.14 3.88 8.18
N ASP A 127 11.12 4.42 7.45
CA ASP A 127 12.52 4.52 7.86
C ASP A 127 12.80 5.86 8.55
N ASN A 128 13.01 5.84 9.87
CA ASN A 128 13.22 7.04 10.69
C ASN A 128 14.49 7.81 10.34
N ARG A 129 15.42 7.21 9.59
CA ARG A 129 16.62 7.91 9.10
C ARG A 129 16.30 8.85 7.95
N LYS A 130 15.16 8.65 7.29
CA LYS A 130 14.76 9.37 6.07
C LYS A 130 13.56 10.28 6.31
N VAL A 131 12.59 9.85 7.10
CA VAL A 131 11.35 10.60 7.34
C VAL A 131 11.01 10.63 8.82
N LYS A 132 10.27 11.66 9.24
CA LYS A 132 9.72 11.79 10.59
C LYS A 132 8.21 11.94 10.54
N LEU A 133 7.51 11.56 11.60
CA LEU A 133 6.10 11.92 11.78
C LEU A 133 6.01 13.43 12.09
N SER A 134 5.01 14.10 11.53
CA SER A 134 4.74 15.53 11.82
C SER A 134 3.54 15.77 12.73
N GLY A 135 2.86 14.72 13.22
CA GLY A 135 1.93 14.79 14.34
C GLY A 135 0.48 14.42 14.05
N LEU A 136 0.03 14.39 12.79
CA LEU A 136 -1.28 13.88 12.41
C LEU A 136 -1.25 12.37 12.20
N ALA A 137 -2.17 11.66 12.85
CA ALA A 137 -2.59 10.31 12.54
C ALA A 137 -4.10 10.21 12.78
N CYS A 138 -4.88 9.88 11.75
CA CYS A 138 -6.34 9.90 11.83
C CYS A 138 -6.97 8.83 10.96
N GLU A 139 -8.12 8.33 11.43
CA GLU A 139 -9.07 7.61 10.59
C GLU A 139 -10.13 8.58 10.12
N ILE A 140 -10.52 8.45 8.85
CA ILE A 140 -11.47 9.35 8.23
C ILE A 140 -12.84 8.69 8.18
N VAL A 141 -13.81 9.41 8.74
CA VAL A 141 -15.22 9.11 8.59
C VAL A 141 -15.83 10.22 7.75
N ILE A 142 -16.23 9.88 6.52
CA ILE A 142 -17.05 10.72 5.65
C ILE A 142 -18.42 10.90 6.35
N PRO A 143 -18.83 12.14 6.64
CA PRO A 143 -20.11 12.42 7.28
C PRO A 143 -21.32 12.03 6.42
N ASP A 144 -22.42 11.68 7.08
CA ASP A 144 -23.67 11.25 6.44
C ASP A 144 -24.22 12.30 5.46
N ASP A 145 -24.10 13.60 5.76
CA ASP A 145 -24.58 14.68 4.90
C ASP A 145 -23.79 14.80 3.58
N VAL A 146 -22.52 14.39 3.57
CA VAL A 146 -21.68 14.31 2.36
C VAL A 146 -22.10 13.11 1.50
N LEU A 147 -22.46 11.99 2.12
CA LEU A 147 -22.98 10.81 1.44
C LEU A 147 -24.40 11.07 0.88
N GLU A 148 -25.26 11.74 1.65
CA GLU A 148 -26.63 12.05 1.27
C GLU A 148 -26.74 13.08 0.14
N LYS A 149 -25.78 14.03 0.05
CA LYS A 149 -25.67 14.96 -1.11
C LYS A 149 -25.57 14.20 -2.43
N ASN A 150 -24.99 13.01 -2.41
CA ASN A 150 -24.84 12.13 -3.56
C ASN A 150 -26.00 11.12 -3.75
N ARG A 151 -27.20 11.38 -3.16
CA ARG A 151 -28.59 10.88 -3.41
C ARG A 151 -28.88 9.45 -3.93
N ALA A 152 -27.90 8.59 -4.09
CA ALA A 152 -28.00 7.23 -4.64
C ALA A 152 -27.19 6.23 -3.82
N ILE A 153 -26.88 6.56 -2.56
CA ILE A 153 -26.02 5.72 -1.72
C ILE A 153 -26.89 4.72 -0.96
N ASP A 154 -26.64 3.43 -1.20
CA ASP A 154 -27.22 2.29 -0.47
C ASP A 154 -27.09 2.50 1.05
N PRO A 155 -28.16 2.29 1.85
CA PRO A 155 -28.13 2.40 3.32
C PRO A 155 -27.00 1.60 4.00
N ASN A 156 -26.50 0.54 3.35
CA ASN A 156 -25.38 -0.25 3.84
C ASN A 156 -23.99 0.34 3.54
N ALA A 157 -23.89 1.42 2.76
CA ALA A 157 -22.62 2.08 2.44
C ALA A 157 -21.95 2.62 3.71
N LEU A 158 -22.73 3.17 4.64
CA LEU A 158 -22.27 3.58 5.97
C LEU A 158 -21.59 2.42 6.71
N GLN A 159 -22.24 1.25 6.72
CA GLN A 159 -21.70 0.05 7.37
C GLN A 159 -20.43 -0.49 6.66
N ARG A 160 -20.28 -0.23 5.36
CA ARG A 160 -19.06 -0.57 4.58
C ARG A 160 -17.93 0.40 4.86
N GLN A 161 -18.23 1.68 5.04
CA GLN A 161 -17.25 2.72 5.32
C GLN A 161 -16.59 2.56 6.69
N PHE A 162 -17.36 2.24 7.74
CA PHE A 162 -16.79 1.91 9.04
C PHE A 162 -15.90 0.66 9.00
N ALA A 163 -16.15 -0.27 8.07
CA ALA A 163 -15.38 -1.51 7.95
C ALA A 163 -13.94 -1.28 7.47
N ARG A 164 -13.67 -0.20 6.72
CA ARG A 164 -12.34 0.13 6.17
C ARG A 164 -12.18 1.65 6.01
N THR A 165 -12.15 2.34 7.13
CA THR A 165 -11.91 3.79 7.21
C THR A 165 -10.56 4.14 6.58
N PRO A 166 -10.49 5.12 5.65
CA PRO A 166 -9.22 5.63 5.15
C PRO A 166 -8.32 6.08 6.31
N TYR A 167 -7.03 5.79 6.20
CA TYR A 167 -6.06 6.09 7.26
C TYR A 167 -5.04 7.14 6.80
N GLY A 168 -5.08 8.31 7.43
CA GLY A 168 -4.22 9.46 7.15
C GLY A 168 -3.09 9.60 8.17
N VAL A 169 -1.85 9.75 7.71
CA VAL A 169 -0.69 10.05 8.55
C VAL A 169 0.16 11.14 7.91
N SER A 170 0.57 12.13 8.70
CA SER A 170 1.48 13.19 8.25
C SER A 170 2.94 12.84 8.50
N PHE A 171 3.76 13.03 7.47
CA PHE A 171 5.20 12.86 7.48
C PHE A 171 5.92 14.15 7.10
N GLN A 172 7.17 14.24 7.51
CA GLN A 172 8.09 15.31 7.16
C GLN A 172 9.39 14.75 6.61
N VAL A 173 9.89 15.36 5.53
CA VAL A 173 11.19 15.09 4.92
C VAL A 173 11.81 16.40 4.44
N ALA A 174 13.08 16.68 4.76
CA ALA A 174 13.79 17.89 4.31
C ALA A 174 12.98 19.20 4.46
N GLY A 175 12.24 19.37 5.58
CA GLY A 175 11.41 20.54 5.85
C GLY A 175 10.07 20.61 5.10
N LYS A 176 9.77 19.62 4.25
CA LYS A 176 8.48 19.47 3.55
C LYS A 176 7.55 18.56 4.35
N THR A 177 6.31 18.99 4.55
CA THR A 177 5.29 18.21 5.26
C THR A 177 4.21 17.75 4.29
N PHE A 178 3.86 16.47 4.36
CA PHE A 178 2.84 15.87 3.52
C PHE A 178 2.08 14.80 4.28
N VAL A 179 0.81 14.61 3.92
CA VAL A 179 -0.08 13.59 4.47
C VAL A 179 -0.18 12.47 3.45
N LEU A 180 0.00 11.23 3.92
CA LEU A 180 -0.34 10.05 3.16
C LEU A 180 -1.69 9.53 3.65
N LEU A 181 -2.63 9.39 2.73
CA LEU A 181 -3.93 8.82 2.97
C LEU A 181 -4.03 7.46 2.28
N THR A 182 -4.01 6.38 3.06
CA THR A 182 -4.19 5.03 2.51
C THR A 182 -5.66 4.63 2.48
N LEU A 183 -6.11 4.10 1.34
CA LEU A 183 -7.44 3.53 1.15
C LEU A 183 -7.36 2.03 0.84
N HIS A 184 -8.37 1.27 1.26
CA HIS A 184 -8.55 -0.13 0.88
C HIS A 184 -10.03 -0.37 0.59
N VAL A 185 -10.48 0.12 -0.56
CA VAL A 185 -11.89 0.19 -0.88
C VAL A 185 -12.39 -1.19 -1.31
N LEU A 186 -13.50 -1.67 -0.74
CA LEU A 186 -14.02 -3.03 -0.97
C LEU A 186 -14.24 -3.34 -2.46
N PHE A 187 -13.91 -4.56 -2.88
CA PHE A 187 -14.26 -5.06 -4.20
C PHE A 187 -15.79 -5.32 -4.31
N GLY A 188 -16.43 -4.86 -5.38
CA GLY A 188 -17.89 -4.96 -5.56
C GLY A 188 -18.35 -4.84 -7.01
N THR A 189 -19.64 -5.08 -7.24
CA THR A 189 -20.27 -4.92 -8.56
C THR A 189 -20.24 -3.45 -9.00
N LYS A 190 -20.07 -3.21 -10.31
CA LYS A 190 -20.10 -1.88 -10.94
C LYS A 190 -21.51 -1.28 -10.94
N SER A 191 -22.11 -1.10 -9.76
CA SER A 191 -23.40 -0.42 -9.63
C SER A 191 -23.18 1.10 -9.67
N PRO A 192 -24.20 1.87 -10.09
CA PRO A 192 -24.20 3.33 -9.94
C PRO A 192 -23.85 3.78 -8.51
N ASP A 193 -24.30 3.05 -7.50
CA ASP A 193 -24.02 3.33 -6.08
C ASP A 193 -22.51 3.33 -5.78
N ARG A 194 -21.73 2.48 -6.47
CA ARG A 194 -20.27 2.43 -6.30
C ARG A 194 -19.58 3.64 -6.91
N VAL A 195 -20.05 4.12 -8.05
CA VAL A 195 -19.54 5.34 -8.67
C VAL A 195 -19.82 6.54 -7.76
N ALA A 196 -21.03 6.62 -7.20
CA ALA A 196 -21.39 7.66 -6.24
C ALA A 196 -20.55 7.62 -4.95
N GLU A 197 -20.24 6.42 -4.43
CA GLU A 197 -19.36 6.26 -3.27
C GLU A 197 -17.95 6.78 -3.55
N ILE A 198 -17.36 6.40 -4.69
CA ILE A 198 -16.02 6.86 -5.07
C ILE A 198 -16.00 8.38 -5.32
N GLN A 199 -17.03 8.91 -5.97
CA GLN A 199 -17.18 10.36 -6.14
C GLN A 199 -17.23 11.09 -4.80
N ALA A 200 -18.03 10.60 -3.85
CA ALA A 200 -18.12 11.18 -2.51
C ALA A 200 -16.76 11.15 -1.77
N ILE A 201 -16.02 10.05 -1.91
CA ILE A 201 -14.65 9.95 -1.39
C ILE A 201 -13.73 10.97 -2.05
N ALA A 202 -13.77 11.11 -3.38
CA ALA A 202 -12.95 12.06 -4.14
C ALA A 202 -13.24 13.52 -3.77
N ASP A 203 -14.53 13.88 -3.63
CA ASP A 203 -14.96 15.21 -3.21
C ASP A 203 -14.49 15.53 -1.79
N TRP A 204 -14.65 14.59 -0.86
CA TRP A 204 -14.17 14.74 0.52
C TRP A 204 -12.65 14.90 0.57
N ILE A 205 -11.91 14.09 -0.20
CA ILE A 205 -10.45 14.19 -0.33
C ILE A 205 -10.05 15.57 -0.87
N ALA A 206 -10.77 16.10 -1.86
CA ALA A 206 -10.50 17.41 -2.44
C ALA A 206 -10.71 18.55 -1.43
N ASP A 207 -11.77 18.49 -0.64
CA ASP A 207 -12.01 19.49 0.40
C ASP A 207 -10.97 19.39 1.52
N TRP A 208 -10.63 18.17 1.96
CA TRP A 208 -9.59 18.00 2.98
C TRP A 208 -8.20 18.44 2.49
N ALA A 209 -7.89 18.22 1.21
CA ALA A 209 -6.65 18.72 0.61
C ALA A 209 -6.56 20.25 0.69
N LYS A 210 -7.66 20.98 0.43
CA LYS A 210 -7.70 22.44 0.54
C LYS A 210 -7.42 22.89 1.98
N ASP A 211 -8.04 22.22 2.96
CA ASP A 211 -7.83 22.51 4.38
C ASP A 211 -6.38 22.25 4.79
N LEU A 212 -5.79 21.12 4.39
CA LEU A 212 -4.39 20.78 4.67
C LEU A 212 -3.41 21.78 4.03
N ASN A 213 -3.71 22.25 2.83
CA ASN A 213 -2.87 23.24 2.14
C ASN A 213 -2.86 24.60 2.85
N SER A 214 -3.91 24.93 3.59
CA SER A 214 -3.92 26.13 4.45
C SER A 214 -2.83 26.07 5.54
N TRP A 215 -2.36 24.87 5.89
CA TRP A 215 -1.22 24.61 6.77
C TRP A 215 0.06 24.24 6.02
N SER A 216 0.11 24.45 4.69
CA SER A 216 1.22 24.04 3.81
C SER A 216 1.50 22.53 3.83
N HIS A 217 0.50 21.70 4.10
CA HIS A 217 0.60 20.24 4.04
C HIS A 217 0.04 19.74 2.71
N SER A 218 0.85 18.99 1.97
CA SER A 218 0.38 18.29 0.77
C SER A 218 -0.42 17.05 1.12
N LEU A 219 -1.32 16.61 0.24
CA LEU A 219 -2.03 15.35 0.39
C LEU A 219 -1.69 14.40 -0.77
N ILE A 220 -1.22 13.20 -0.45
CA ILE A 220 -1.03 12.10 -1.40
C ILE A 220 -1.92 10.95 -0.95
N THR A 221 -2.78 10.49 -1.85
CA THR A 221 -3.69 9.38 -1.64
C THR A 221 -3.17 8.14 -2.34
N LEU A 222 -3.25 6.99 -1.69
CA LEU A 222 -2.67 5.74 -2.18
C LEU A 222 -3.32 4.50 -1.57
N GLY A 223 -3.04 3.32 -2.11
CA GLY A 223 -3.68 2.08 -1.63
C GLY A 223 -4.43 1.34 -2.72
N ASP A 224 -5.22 0.34 -2.30
CA ASP A 224 -6.05 -0.47 -3.17
C ASP A 224 -7.46 0.13 -3.25
N PHE A 225 -7.74 0.82 -4.35
CA PHE A 225 -9.03 1.42 -4.66
C PHE A 225 -9.98 0.45 -5.36
N ASN A 226 -9.50 -0.75 -5.73
CA ASN A 226 -10.22 -1.72 -6.53
C ASN A 226 -10.78 -1.15 -7.87
N ILE A 227 -10.09 -0.16 -8.46
CA ILE A 227 -10.45 0.41 -9.77
C ILE A 227 -10.00 -0.53 -10.89
N VAL A 228 -10.88 -0.82 -11.85
CA VAL A 228 -10.62 -1.92 -12.79
C VAL A 228 -9.71 -1.50 -13.95
N LYS A 229 -9.95 -0.34 -14.56
CA LYS A 229 -9.21 0.16 -15.74
C LYS A 229 -9.38 1.67 -15.90
N THR A 230 -8.51 2.31 -16.69
CA THR A 230 -8.74 3.67 -17.19
C THR A 230 -10.01 3.78 -18.02
N GLY A 231 -10.68 4.93 -17.91
CA GLY A 231 -11.96 5.22 -18.57
C GLY A 231 -13.12 4.33 -18.11
N ASP A 232 -12.99 3.66 -16.96
CA ASP A 232 -14.13 3.06 -16.28
C ASP A 232 -14.81 4.11 -15.39
N PRO A 233 -16.14 4.11 -15.22
CA PRO A 233 -16.84 5.11 -14.42
C PRO A 233 -16.30 5.31 -13.00
N THR A 234 -15.74 4.25 -12.38
CA THR A 234 -15.11 4.35 -11.06
C THR A 234 -13.78 5.11 -11.09
N PHE A 235 -13.03 5.02 -12.18
CA PHE A 235 -11.81 5.81 -12.36
C PHE A 235 -12.15 7.27 -12.63
N ASP A 236 -13.13 7.51 -13.52
CA ASP A 236 -13.56 8.87 -13.85
C ASP A 236 -14.10 9.60 -12.62
N ALA A 237 -14.86 8.91 -11.76
CA ALA A 237 -15.32 9.45 -10.47
C ALA A 237 -14.20 9.65 -9.45
N PHE A 238 -13.09 8.92 -9.55
CA PHE A 238 -11.94 9.11 -8.66
C PHE A 238 -11.16 10.38 -9.02
N ILE A 239 -10.99 10.67 -10.32
CA ILE A 239 -10.23 11.84 -10.78
C ILE A 239 -11.08 13.09 -10.99
N SER A 240 -12.41 12.98 -10.95
CA SER A 240 -13.36 14.06 -11.27
C SER A 240 -13.19 15.32 -10.43
N SER A 241 -12.74 15.18 -9.18
CA SER A 241 -12.53 16.29 -8.25
C SER A 241 -11.12 16.89 -8.34
N GLY A 242 -10.29 16.44 -9.29
CA GLY A 242 -8.95 16.97 -9.58
C GLY A 242 -7.78 16.11 -9.10
N LEU A 243 -8.04 14.90 -8.60
CA LEU A 243 -6.96 13.94 -8.29
C LEU A 243 -6.24 13.53 -9.58
N TYR A 244 -4.94 13.73 -9.59
CA TYR A 244 -4.06 13.39 -10.69
C TYR A 244 -3.31 12.08 -10.41
N VAL A 245 -3.41 11.13 -11.35
CA VAL A 245 -2.61 9.90 -11.39
C VAL A 245 -1.59 10.05 -12.51
N PRO A 246 -0.27 9.95 -12.24
CA PRO A 246 0.75 10.13 -13.27
C PRO A 246 0.58 9.23 -14.49
N ASP A 247 0.70 9.83 -15.67
CA ASP A 247 0.52 9.12 -16.94
C ASP A 247 1.45 7.91 -17.10
N ASP A 248 2.70 8.03 -16.64
CA ASP A 248 3.68 6.95 -16.67
C ASP A 248 3.31 5.80 -15.73
N MET A 249 2.52 6.05 -14.68
CA MET A 249 2.02 5.01 -13.78
C MET A 249 0.79 4.27 -14.33
N GLN A 250 0.06 4.83 -15.29
CA GLN A 250 -1.17 4.21 -15.82
C GLN A 250 -0.88 2.96 -16.67
N GLN A 251 0.36 2.71 -17.07
CA GLN A 251 0.72 1.64 -18.00
C GLN A 251 1.10 0.30 -17.33
N PHE A 252 1.00 0.19 -15.99
CA PHE A 252 1.39 -1.03 -15.27
C PHE A 252 0.20 -1.83 -14.77
N ASP A 253 0.29 -3.16 -14.85
CA ASP A 253 -0.61 -4.03 -14.10
C ASP A 253 -0.39 -3.86 -12.59
N ARG A 254 -1.48 -3.87 -11.82
CA ARG A 254 -1.41 -3.83 -10.36
C ARG A 254 -1.43 -5.21 -9.69
N THR A 255 -1.79 -6.25 -10.44
CA THR A 255 -1.88 -7.64 -9.93
C THR A 255 -1.01 -8.63 -10.70
N ILE A 256 -0.57 -9.69 -10.00
CA ILE A 256 0.18 -10.80 -10.60
C ILE A 256 -0.66 -11.60 -11.62
N PHE A 257 -1.99 -11.60 -11.46
CA PHE A 257 -2.92 -12.33 -12.32
C PHE A 257 -3.21 -11.47 -13.55
N LYS A 258 -2.39 -11.63 -14.59
CA LYS A 258 -2.49 -10.90 -15.87
C LYS A 258 -3.91 -10.46 -16.21
N LYS A 259 -4.14 -9.15 -16.17
CA LYS A 259 -5.24 -8.45 -16.83
C LYS A 259 -4.61 -7.48 -17.82
N THR A 260 -5.32 -7.04 -18.84
CA THR A 260 -4.79 -6.05 -19.80
C THR A 260 -4.82 -4.65 -19.19
N TYR A 261 -4.03 -4.41 -18.14
CA TYR A 261 -4.02 -3.21 -17.28
C TYR A 261 -5.16 -3.18 -16.25
N SER A 262 -4.90 -3.74 -15.07
CA SER A 262 -5.71 -3.49 -13.86
C SER A 262 -5.27 -2.21 -13.17
N PHE A 263 -6.17 -1.47 -12.54
CA PHE A 263 -5.92 -0.18 -11.88
C PHE A 263 -6.25 -0.23 -10.38
N TYR A 264 -6.13 -1.40 -9.76
CA TYR A 264 -6.59 -1.63 -8.39
C TYR A 264 -5.89 -0.69 -7.43
N ASP A 265 -4.56 -0.66 -7.46
CA ASP A 265 -3.75 0.23 -6.65
C ASP A 265 -3.48 1.58 -7.33
N GLN A 266 -3.54 2.66 -6.56
CA GLN A 266 -3.26 4.02 -7.02
C GLN A 266 -2.27 4.75 -6.13
N ILE A 267 -1.60 5.76 -6.72
CA ILE A 267 -0.95 6.88 -6.02
C ILE A 267 -1.39 8.14 -6.77
N ALA A 268 -2.06 9.05 -6.07
CA ALA A 268 -2.65 10.25 -6.67
C ALA A 268 -2.57 11.45 -5.73
N TRP A 269 -2.48 12.66 -6.29
CA TRP A 269 -2.43 13.92 -5.55
C TRP A 269 -3.08 15.04 -6.38
N PHE A 270 -3.24 16.23 -5.79
CA PHE A 270 -3.64 17.42 -6.55
C PHE A 270 -2.37 18.18 -6.96
N GLU A 271 -2.21 18.47 -8.25
CA GLU A 271 -0.97 19.06 -8.79
C GLU A 271 -0.67 20.46 -8.22
N ASP A 272 -1.71 21.21 -7.85
CA ASP A 272 -1.62 22.50 -7.17
C ASP A 272 -1.39 22.41 -5.65
N ASN A 273 -1.37 21.20 -5.11
CA ASN A 273 -1.30 20.89 -3.67
C ASN A 273 -0.20 19.86 -3.35
N ILE A 274 0.95 19.98 -4.01
CA ILE A 274 2.10 19.11 -3.71
C ILE A 274 3.38 19.92 -3.54
N CYS A 275 4.03 19.73 -2.39
CA CYS A 275 5.28 20.39 -1.99
C CYS A 275 6.53 19.59 -2.38
N LEU A 276 6.32 18.43 -3.00
CA LEU A 276 7.32 17.48 -3.49
C LEU A 276 7.22 17.40 -5.01
N LYS A 277 8.35 17.16 -5.70
CA LYS A 277 8.37 17.08 -7.16
C LYS A 277 8.43 15.61 -7.60
N TYR A 278 7.36 15.12 -8.20
CA TYR A 278 7.34 13.79 -8.80
C TYR A 278 8.41 13.65 -9.89
N THR A 279 9.10 12.51 -9.93
CA THR A 279 10.08 12.20 -10.98
C THR A 279 9.72 10.98 -11.81
N ARG A 280 9.31 9.90 -11.15
CA ARG A 280 8.97 8.61 -11.77
C ARG A 280 8.27 7.71 -10.80
N GLY A 281 7.54 6.74 -11.33
CA GLY A 281 6.89 5.69 -10.57
C GLY A 281 6.90 4.38 -11.33
N GLY A 282 6.38 3.35 -10.69
CA GLY A 282 6.28 2.04 -11.31
C GLY A 282 5.80 0.97 -10.34
N ILE A 283 5.97 -0.27 -10.76
CA ILE A 283 5.68 -1.44 -9.94
C ILE A 283 6.95 -2.24 -9.67
N VAL A 284 6.92 -3.07 -8.63
CA VAL A 284 7.91 -4.14 -8.44
C VAL A 284 7.29 -5.47 -8.87
N ASP A 285 7.55 -5.88 -10.12
CA ASP A 285 7.14 -7.21 -10.59
C ASP A 285 8.06 -8.31 -10.03
N PHE A 286 7.65 -8.87 -8.89
CA PHE A 286 8.43 -9.88 -8.19
C PHE A 286 8.29 -11.29 -8.77
N ARG A 287 7.40 -11.55 -9.74
CA ARG A 287 7.00 -12.92 -10.15
C ARG A 287 8.17 -13.85 -10.49
N ASN A 288 9.17 -13.32 -11.19
CA ASN A 288 10.33 -14.07 -11.65
C ASN A 288 11.58 -13.85 -10.78
N ASN A 289 11.44 -13.16 -9.64
CA ASN A 289 12.55 -12.69 -8.81
C ASN A 289 12.48 -13.22 -7.37
N VAL A 290 11.42 -13.94 -7.00
CA VAL A 290 11.21 -14.49 -5.64
C VAL A 290 10.76 -15.94 -5.70
N LEU A 291 11.20 -16.75 -4.74
CA LEU A 291 10.85 -18.16 -4.58
C LEU A 291 11.09 -18.99 -5.86
N LYS A 292 12.15 -18.67 -6.60
CA LYS A 292 12.38 -19.14 -7.98
C LYS A 292 12.62 -20.64 -8.05
N ASN A 293 13.23 -21.21 -7.01
CA ASN A 293 13.49 -22.64 -6.91
C ASN A 293 12.24 -23.49 -6.59
N ARG A 294 11.06 -22.88 -6.40
CA ARG A 294 9.84 -23.59 -5.94
C ARG A 294 8.80 -23.84 -7.02
N ASN A 295 8.93 -23.26 -8.21
CA ASN A 295 7.99 -23.42 -9.34
C ASN A 295 6.51 -23.24 -8.95
N TYR A 296 6.22 -22.29 -8.05
CA TYR A 296 4.85 -22.03 -7.61
C TYR A 296 3.99 -21.49 -8.75
N THR A 297 2.74 -21.97 -8.83
CA THR A 297 1.70 -21.29 -9.63
C THR A 297 1.47 -19.87 -9.09
N LEU A 298 0.91 -18.97 -9.91
CA LEU A 298 0.58 -17.61 -9.46
C LEU A 298 -0.32 -17.62 -8.21
N SER A 299 -1.27 -18.56 -8.13
CA SER A 299 -2.13 -18.68 -6.95
C SER A 299 -1.36 -19.13 -5.70
N GLN A 300 -0.35 -20.00 -5.84
CA GLN A 300 0.49 -20.39 -4.71
C GLN A 300 1.43 -19.26 -4.29
N LEU A 301 1.91 -18.47 -5.26
CA LEU A 301 2.74 -17.31 -5.03
C LEU A 301 1.97 -16.21 -4.30
N SER A 302 0.69 -15.98 -4.64
CA SER A 302 -0.10 -14.91 -4.01
C SER A 302 -0.27 -15.07 -2.51
N TYR A 303 -0.49 -16.30 -2.02
CA TYR A 303 -0.60 -16.57 -0.58
C TYR A 303 0.74 -16.52 0.17
N ARG A 304 1.86 -16.50 -0.54
CA ARG A 304 3.21 -16.45 0.02
C ARG A 304 3.76 -15.03 0.04
N ILE A 305 3.66 -14.34 -1.09
CA ILE A 305 4.10 -12.94 -1.26
C ILE A 305 2.86 -12.03 -1.21
N SER A 306 2.25 -11.79 -2.36
CA SER A 306 0.96 -11.09 -2.52
C SER A 306 0.40 -11.35 -3.92
N ASP A 307 -0.88 -11.09 -4.15
CA ASP A 307 -1.48 -10.97 -5.49
C ASP A 307 -1.40 -9.56 -6.08
N HIS A 308 -0.99 -8.57 -5.31
CA HIS A 308 -0.73 -7.20 -5.77
C HIS A 308 0.76 -6.93 -5.87
N PHE A 309 1.15 -6.12 -6.86
CA PHE A 309 2.50 -5.59 -6.94
C PHE A 309 2.64 -4.36 -6.02
N PRO A 310 3.82 -4.16 -5.39
CA PRO A 310 4.14 -2.87 -4.79
C PRO A 310 4.12 -1.79 -5.87
N LEU A 311 3.28 -0.78 -5.71
CA LEU A 311 3.21 0.41 -6.55
C LEU A 311 3.95 1.54 -5.85
N TRP A 312 4.85 2.22 -6.56
CA TRP A 312 5.76 3.19 -5.95
C TRP A 312 5.92 4.45 -6.79
N ALA A 313 6.31 5.53 -6.11
CA ALA A 313 6.65 6.82 -6.70
C ALA A 313 7.87 7.44 -6.00
N GLU A 314 8.78 8.01 -6.79
CA GLU A 314 9.88 8.84 -6.35
C GLU A 314 9.48 10.31 -6.42
N PHE A 315 9.74 11.03 -5.34
CA PHE A 315 9.61 12.48 -5.30
C PHE A 315 10.92 13.14 -4.85
N LEU A 316 11.30 14.23 -5.49
CA LEU A 316 12.37 15.11 -5.04
C LEU A 316 11.86 16.10 -3.99
N THR A 317 12.75 16.43 -3.07
CA THR A 317 12.49 17.35 -1.95
C THR A 317 12.88 18.80 -2.21
N HIS A 318 13.47 19.09 -3.39
CA HIS A 318 14.04 20.37 -3.78
C HIS A 318 13.68 20.76 -5.22
#